data_AF-A0A953E018-F1
#
_entry.id   AF-A0A953E018-F1
#
_cell.length_a   1.000
_cell.length_b   1.000
_cell.length_c   1.000
_cell.angle_alpha   90.00
_cell.angle_beta   90.00
_cell.angle_gamma   90.00
#
_symmetry.space_group_name_H-M   'P 1'
#
loop_
_entity.id
_entity.type
_entity.pdbx_description
1 polymer ?
#
loop_
_entity_poly.entity_id
_entity_poly.type
_entity_poly.pdbx_seq_one_letter_code
_entity_poly.pdbx_strand_id
1 'polypeptide(L)'
;MDSRFLTALEVVIGVPAVLVIYIWGTERVIGILGERWKRRIRPWLWLLPAIGFLGFFLVYPTIQTIIRSFQGRNELHPRWVGLANYKWFFTSSSALGALLNNVLWIV
;
A
#
# COMPACT_ATOMS: atom_id res chain seq x y z
N MET A 1 6.05 35.07 9.63
CA MET A 1 5.99 33.83 10.42
C MET A 1 6.36 32.71 9.47
N ASP A 2 7.44 31.97 9.72
CA ASP A 2 7.90 30.94 8.77
C ASP A 2 6.84 29.84 8.65
N SER A 3 6.54 29.44 7.42
CA SER A 3 5.58 28.37 7.10
C SER A 3 5.88 27.07 7.84
N ARG A 4 7.14 26.84 8.22
CA ARG A 4 7.60 25.69 9.01
C ARG A 4 6.98 25.62 10.40
N PHE A 5 6.76 26.77 11.07
CA PHE A 5 6.11 26.79 12.38
C PHE A 5 4.63 26.42 12.31
N LEU A 6 3.95 26.85 11.24
CA LEU A 6 2.55 26.49 11.00
C LEU A 6 2.42 24.99 10.73
N THR A 7 3.25 24.43 9.86
CA THR A 7 3.25 22.97 9.60
C THR A 7 3.58 22.16 10.85
N ALA A 8 4.54 22.60 11.67
CA ALA A 8 4.85 21.92 12.92
C ALA A 8 3.66 21.93 13.89
N LEU A 9 2.98 23.06 14.03
CA LEU A 9 1.79 23.20 14.85
C LEU A 9 0.65 22.31 14.35
N GLU A 10 0.43 22.28 13.04
CA GLU A 10 -0.57 21.42 12.38
C GLU A 10 -0.32 19.94 12.65
N VAL A 11 0.92 19.46 12.58
CA VAL A 11 1.24 18.06 12.87
C VAL A 11 1.03 17.76 14.35
N VAL A 12 1.50 18.65 15.23
CA VAL A 12 1.41 18.48 16.69
C VAL A 12 -0.04 18.43 17.17
N ILE A 13 -0.95 19.17 16.54
CA ILE A 13 -2.38 19.18 16.92
C ILE A 13 -3.18 18.14 16.12
N GLY A 14 -2.90 18.04 14.82
CA GLY A 14 -3.64 17.20 13.89
C GLY A 14 -3.48 15.71 14.19
N VAL A 15 -2.27 15.25 14.51
CA VAL A 15 -2.05 13.82 14.83
C VAL A 15 -2.83 13.39 16.07
N PRO A 16 -2.74 14.07 17.23
CA PRO A 16 -3.58 13.76 18.39
C PRO A 16 -5.08 13.88 18.11
N ALA A 17 -5.52 14.90 17.36
CA ALA A 17 -6.93 15.07 17.04
C ALA A 17 -7.47 13.87 16.24
N VAL A 18 -6.74 13.43 15.22
CA VAL A 18 -7.09 12.24 14.43
C VAL A 18 -7.14 10.99 15.32
N LEU A 19 -6.17 10.81 16.22
CA LEU A 19 -6.17 9.69 17.16
C LEU A 19 -7.39 9.71 18.08
N VAL A 20 -7.73 10.87 18.65
CA VAL A 20 -8.90 11.02 19.53
C VAL A 20 -10.19 10.72 18.77
N ILE A 21 -10.35 11.28 17.57
CA ILE A 21 -11.51 11.03 16.70
C ILE A 21 -11.64 9.54 16.40
N TYR A 22 -10.53 8.90 16.06
CA TYR A 22 -10.50 7.48 15.75
C TYR A 22 -10.85 6.61 16.98
N ILE A 23 -10.24 6.87 18.13
CA ILE A 23 -10.53 6.14 19.39
C ILE A 23 -12.00 6.31 19.75
N TRP A 24 -12.51 7.54 19.72
CA TRP A 24 -13.91 7.83 20.00
C TRP A 24 -14.86 7.12 19.02
N GLY A 25 -14.54 7.11 17.73
CA GLY A 25 -15.31 6.40 16.71
C GLY A 25 -15.30 4.89 16.92
N THR A 26 -14.15 4.30 17.24
CA THR A 26 -14.05 2.85 17.51
C THR A 26 -14.85 2.44 18.74
N GLU A 27 -14.78 3.18 19.85
CA GLU A 27 -15.56 2.87 21.06
C GLU A 27 -17.07 3.04 20.83
N ARG A 28 -17.49 4.03 20.01
CA ARG A 28 -18.89 4.16 19.57
C ARG A 28 -19.37 2.95 18.80
N VAL A 29 -18.58 2.47 17.83
CA VAL A 29 -18.89 1.27 17.03
C VAL A 29 -18.97 0.03 17.93
N ILE A 30 -18.00 -0.15 18.83
CA ILE A 30 -17.98 -1.28 19.77
C ILE A 30 -19.17 -1.21 20.73
N GLY A 31 -19.58 -0.02 21.16
CA GLY A 31 -20.69 0.19 22.09
C GLY A 31 -22.05 -0.27 21.55
N ILE A 32 -22.24 -0.26 20.22
CA ILE A 32 -23.48 -0.70 19.56
C ILE A 32 -23.54 -2.24 19.45
N LEU A 33 -22.41 -2.91 19.48
CA LEU A 33 -22.31 -4.36 19.27
C LEU A 33 -22.59 -5.15 20.56
N GLY A 34 -23.18 -6.34 20.45
CA GLY A 34 -23.33 -7.25 21.60
C GLY A 34 -21.99 -7.79 22.10
N GLU A 35 -21.90 -8.18 23.39
CA GLU A 35 -20.66 -8.58 24.07
C GLU A 35 -19.84 -9.66 23.34
N ARG A 36 -20.51 -10.61 22.68
CA ARG A 36 -19.86 -11.65 21.87
C ARG A 36 -19.07 -11.08 20.69
N TRP A 37 -19.59 -10.05 20.05
CA TRP A 37 -18.98 -9.40 18.87
C TRP A 37 -17.94 -8.36 19.27
N LYS A 38 -18.13 -7.65 20.40
CA LYS A 38 -17.14 -6.69 20.92
C LYS A 38 -15.74 -7.31 21.04
N ARG A 39 -15.62 -8.48 21.68
CA ARG A 39 -14.32 -9.17 21.83
C ARG A 39 -13.69 -9.60 20.51
N ARG A 40 -14.51 -9.93 19.50
CA ARG A 40 -14.01 -10.38 18.20
C ARG A 40 -13.55 -9.24 17.31
N ILE A 41 -14.27 -8.12 17.31
CA ILE A 41 -14.03 -7.00 16.37
C ILE A 41 -13.02 -6.00 16.92
N ARG A 42 -12.91 -5.83 18.26
CA ARG A 42 -11.96 -4.91 18.89
C ARG A 42 -10.52 -5.00 18.33
N PRO A 43 -9.87 -6.17 18.22
CA PRO A 43 -8.50 -6.23 17.66
C PRO A 43 -8.43 -5.78 16.20
N TRP A 44 -9.42 -6.11 15.38
CA TRP A 44 -9.45 -5.71 13.97
C TRP A 44 -9.63 -4.21 13.79
N LEU A 45 -10.43 -3.57 14.64
CA LEU A 45 -10.56 -2.11 14.61
C LEU A 45 -9.21 -1.47 14.85
N TRP A 46 -8.47 -1.84 15.89
CA TRP A 46 -7.14 -1.31 16.19
C TRP A 46 -6.10 -1.54 15.09
N LEU A 47 -6.22 -2.65 14.35
CA LEU A 47 -5.35 -2.94 13.21
C LEU A 47 -5.76 -2.18 11.94
N LEU A 48 -6.99 -1.66 11.87
CA LEU A 48 -7.55 -1.04 10.67
C LEU A 48 -6.70 0.10 10.10
N PRO A 49 -6.13 1.03 10.89
CA PRO A 49 -5.26 2.08 10.36
C PRO A 49 -4.01 1.49 9.70
N ALA A 50 -3.35 0.53 10.35
CA ALA A 50 -2.16 -0.12 9.80
C ALA A 50 -2.48 -0.91 8.53
N ILE A 51 -3.60 -1.64 8.50
CA ILE A 51 -4.08 -2.35 7.31
C ILE A 51 -4.44 -1.35 6.21
N GLY A 52 -5.03 -0.20 6.54
CA GLY A 52 -5.33 0.86 5.58
C GLY A 52 -4.06 1.43 4.94
N PHE A 53 -3.05 1.74 5.74
CA PHE A 53 -1.74 2.19 5.25
C PHE A 53 -1.05 1.14 4.38
N LEU A 54 -1.01 -0.11 4.84
CA LEU A 54 -0.45 -1.22 4.07
C LEU A 54 -1.23 -1.43 2.76
N GLY A 55 -2.55 -1.33 2.82
CA GLY A 55 -3.44 -1.41 1.67
C GLY A 55 -3.12 -0.35 0.63
N PHE A 56 -3.00 0.91 1.05
CA PHE A 56 -2.78 2.05 0.17
C PHE A 56 -1.36 2.13 -0.39
N PHE A 57 -0.34 1.97 0.48
CA PHE A 57 1.06 2.18 0.10
C PHE A 57 1.75 0.94 -0.45
N LEU A 58 1.24 -0.27 -0.18
CA LEU A 58 1.88 -1.50 -0.61
C LEU A 58 0.98 -2.33 -1.52
N VAL A 59 -0.22 -2.70 -1.05
CA VAL A 59 -1.07 -3.66 -1.79
C VAL A 59 -1.61 -3.04 -3.06
N TYR A 60 -2.15 -1.82 -3.00
CA TYR A 60 -2.66 -1.10 -4.16
C TYR A 60 -1.61 -0.94 -5.27
N PRO A 61 -0.40 -0.39 -5.03
CA PRO A 61 0.61 -0.28 -6.08
C PRO A 61 1.14 -1.65 -6.53
N THR A 62 1.18 -2.66 -5.65
CA THR A 62 1.56 -4.03 -6.04
C THR A 62 0.56 -4.62 -7.04
N ILE A 63 -0.74 -4.51 -6.76
CA ILE A 63 -1.79 -4.97 -7.68
C ILE A 63 -1.69 -4.20 -9.00
N GLN A 64 -1.47 -2.88 -8.97
CA GLN A 64 -1.25 -2.13 -10.20
C GLN A 64 -0.02 -2.63 -10.98
N THR A 65 1.08 -2.94 -10.30
CA THR A 65 2.29 -3.47 -10.94
C THR A 65 2.03 -4.82 -11.58
N ILE A 66 1.26 -5.70 -10.90
CA ILE A 66 0.82 -6.98 -11.47
C ILE A 66 -0.05 -6.74 -12.70
N ILE A 67 -1.04 -5.85 -12.66
CA ILE A 67 -1.89 -5.58 -13.83
C ILE A 67 -1.06 -5.01 -15.00
N ARG A 68 -0.16 -4.07 -14.71
CA ARG A 68 0.72 -3.43 -15.71
C ARG A 68 1.69 -4.43 -16.35
N SER A 69 2.10 -5.49 -15.67
CA SER A 69 2.99 -6.50 -16.27
C SER A 69 2.33 -7.27 -17.44
N PHE A 70 1.00 -7.29 -17.51
CA PHE A 70 0.23 -7.85 -18.64
C PHE A 70 -0.17 -6.78 -19.68
N GLN A 71 0.18 -5.52 -19.45
CA GLN A 71 -0.08 -4.41 -20.37
C GLN A 71 1.16 -4.10 -21.21
N GLY A 72 0.94 -3.55 -22.41
CA GLY A 72 1.98 -3.15 -23.33
C GLY A 72 2.77 -1.96 -22.79
N ARG A 73 3.95 -1.74 -23.36
CA ARG A 73 4.96 -0.76 -22.92
C ARG A 73 4.53 0.71 -22.96
N ASN A 74 3.37 1.02 -23.55
CA ASN A 74 2.85 2.38 -23.65
C ASN A 74 1.98 2.70 -22.43
N GLU A 75 2.47 3.56 -21.54
CA GLU A 75 1.78 3.95 -20.31
C GLU A 75 0.58 4.88 -20.55
N LEU A 76 0.60 5.68 -21.63
CA LEU A 76 -0.50 6.61 -21.97
C LEU A 76 -1.70 5.87 -22.56
N HIS A 77 -1.45 4.76 -23.26
CA HIS A 77 -2.48 3.91 -23.86
C HIS A 77 -2.16 2.42 -23.60
N PRO A 78 -2.39 1.95 -22.35
CA PRO A 78 -2.05 0.59 -21.96
C PRO A 78 -2.95 -0.41 -22.68
N ARG A 79 -2.38 -1.14 -23.64
CA ARG A 79 -3.05 -2.24 -24.34
C ARG A 79 -2.78 -3.55 -23.61
N TRP A 80 -3.78 -4.40 -23.46
CA TRP A 80 -3.56 -5.74 -22.89
C TRP A 80 -2.74 -6.60 -23.87
N VAL A 81 -1.60 -7.12 -23.42
CA VAL A 81 -0.71 -7.99 -24.22
C VAL A 81 -0.54 -9.39 -23.61
N GLY A 82 -1.22 -9.66 -22.49
CA GLY A 82 -1.17 -10.95 -21.81
C GLY A 82 0.26 -11.30 -21.39
N LEU A 83 0.73 -12.49 -21.76
CA LEU A 83 2.05 -13.00 -21.35
C LEU A 83 3.22 -12.57 -22.26
N ALA A 84 2.99 -11.67 -23.22
CA ALA A 84 4.02 -11.27 -24.18
C ALA A 84 5.28 -10.70 -23.49
N ASN A 85 5.12 -9.89 -22.44
CA ASN A 85 6.24 -9.31 -21.69
C ASN A 85 7.07 -10.38 -20.97
N TYR A 86 6.41 -11.39 -20.39
CA TYR A 86 7.07 -12.50 -19.74
C TYR A 86 7.83 -13.36 -20.74
N LYS A 87 7.23 -13.68 -21.90
CA LYS A 87 7.92 -14.38 -22.98
C LYS A 87 9.18 -13.62 -23.39
N TRP A 88 9.07 -12.31 -23.65
CA TRP A 88 10.21 -11.47 -24.01
C TRP A 88 11.33 -11.52 -22.95
N PHE A 89 10.98 -11.39 -21.66
CA PHE A 89 11.95 -11.41 -20.57
C PHE A 89 12.75 -12.71 -20.52
N PHE A 90 12.08 -13.86 -20.61
CA PHE A 90 12.72 -15.18 -20.54
C PHE A 90 13.38 -15.64 -21.84
N THR A 91 13.18 -14.95 -22.96
CA THR A 91 13.86 -15.26 -24.23
C THR A 91 14.93 -14.25 -24.62
N SER A 92 14.99 -13.09 -23.95
CA SER A 92 15.96 -12.03 -24.28
C SER A 92 17.31 -12.30 -23.62
N SER A 93 18.36 -12.43 -24.44
CA SER A 93 19.74 -12.60 -23.97
C SER A 93 20.21 -11.42 -23.11
N SER A 94 19.75 -10.20 -23.39
CA SER A 94 20.10 -9.02 -22.59
C SER A 94 19.43 -9.03 -21.22
N ALA A 95 18.16 -9.44 -21.14
CA ALA A 95 17.41 -9.50 -19.88
C ALA A 95 17.96 -10.59 -18.96
N LEU A 96 18.20 -11.78 -19.51
CA LEU A 96 18.80 -12.89 -18.77
C LEU A 96 20.26 -12.59 -18.38
N GLY A 97 21.05 -11.98 -19.27
CA GLY A 97 22.41 -11.55 -18.96
C GLY A 97 22.46 -10.54 -17.82
N ALA A 98 21.56 -9.56 -17.80
CA ALA A 98 21.44 -8.61 -16.69
C ALA A 98 21.04 -9.28 -15.37
N LEU A 99 20.11 -10.25 -15.41
CA LEU A 99 19.69 -11.01 -14.23
C LEU A 99 20.84 -11.86 -13.68
N LEU A 100 21.54 -12.60 -14.55
CA LEU A 100 22.69 -13.42 -14.15
C LEU A 100 23.82 -12.56 -13.59
N ASN A 101 24.12 -11.42 -14.21
CA ASN A 101 25.09 -10.48 -13.68
C ASN A 101 24.72 -10.04 -12.26
N ASN A 102 23.46 -9.64 -12.01
CA ASN A 102 23.03 -9.27 -10.66
C ASN A 102 23.18 -10.41 -9.64
N VAL A 103 22.90 -11.67 -10.03
CA VAL A 103 23.12 -12.82 -9.15
C VAL A 103 24.61 -13.04 -8.87
N LEU A 104 25.47 -12.92 -9.87
CA LEU A 104 26.93 -13.02 -9.69
C LEU A 104 27.48 -11.93 -8.78
N TRP A 105 26.87 -10.74 -8.76
CA TRP A 105 27.25 -9.65 -7.86
C TRP A 105 26.87 -9.88 -6.39
N ILE A 106 25.92 -10.77 -6.10
CA ILE A 106 25.46 -11.05 -4.73
C ILE A 106 26.41 -12.02 -4.01
N VAL A 107 27.19 -12.83 -4.75
CA VAL A 107 28.08 -13.88 -4.24
C VAL A 107 29.54 -13.41 -4.27
#